data_AF-A0A4Z1ITH3-F1
#
_entry.id   AF-A0A4Z1ITH3-F1
#
_cell.length_a   1.000
_cell.length_b   1.000
_cell.length_c   1.000
_cell.angle_alpha   90.00
_cell.angle_beta   90.00
_cell.angle_gamma   90.00
#
_symmetry.space_group_name_H-M   'P 1'
#
loop_
_entity.id
_entity.type
_entity.pdbx_description
1 polymer ?
#
loop_
_entity_poly.entity_id
_entity_poly.type
_entity_poly.pdbx_seq_one_letter_code
_entity_poly.pdbx_strand_id
1 'polypeptide(L)'
;MTDLLDILPNFPTQKYVRLLPSLEKNLVTVADLLTLDCVEIAKRATLPLLDVKRLCADVLEHLRGDLGIGEANPGNEDAAADENNVNGKGEVKKLRKSGKEVVDEWEIISTLDDDMDHALGGGIPTGYITEITGESGAGKTQFLLTLLLSAQLPAPHGLAAPTLYISTESSLPITRLSQLLRTHPLLASHPSPPSLDRVISISTPDLESQDHILRFQVPVAIKRHGIRLLILDSVAANYRAEFERPGVTKGGGNMAQRSAELVKLGQLLRNLAREHGVAIVVANQVADRFTGGSGRASPMAYSQKRERERDMQSSPLAKRSLGVNGAMPIPSSSMNAPMSSIPGSSIGNRIGSRDYSIITPDPMSLDHQQRWFTGWGDDPHPSYTSSKNVKTPSLGLIWTTQIACRIALIKKPVYGRARNEIMEEGERGEPVLKRWRRWMKIVFAGWAMESGEGLSGSVEFEIMGEGMFAVKHGRGVDDDGEDVL
;
A
#
# COMPACT_ATOMS: atom_id res chain seq x y z
N MET A 1 23.39 -6.25 16.58
CA MET A 1 22.15 -6.04 17.34
C MET A 1 21.13 -7.03 16.83
N THR A 2 20.89 -8.09 17.59
CA THR A 2 19.74 -8.97 17.40
C THR A 2 18.50 -8.13 17.66
N ASP A 3 17.44 -8.31 16.87
CA ASP A 3 16.11 -7.70 17.09
C ASP A 3 15.48 -8.07 18.45
N LEU A 4 16.18 -8.89 19.24
CA LEU A 4 15.82 -9.32 20.59
C LEU A 4 15.59 -8.18 21.56
N LEU A 5 16.45 -7.18 21.62
CA LEU A 5 16.26 -6.04 22.53
C LEU A 5 15.21 -5.05 22.01
N ASP A 6 14.95 -5.05 20.70
CA ASP A 6 13.88 -4.23 20.11
C ASP A 6 12.50 -4.82 20.42
N ILE A 7 12.40 -6.17 20.47
CA ILE A 7 11.15 -6.89 20.74
C ILE A 7 10.93 -7.10 22.24
N LEU A 8 11.99 -7.43 22.98
CA LEU A 8 11.97 -7.67 24.43
C LEU A 8 13.02 -6.79 25.12
N PRO A 9 12.71 -5.51 25.39
CA PRO A 9 13.65 -4.55 25.99
C PRO A 9 14.20 -5.00 27.34
N ASN A 10 13.39 -5.73 28.11
CA ASN A 10 13.71 -6.20 29.46
C ASN A 10 14.33 -7.60 29.49
N PHE A 11 14.72 -8.16 28.34
CA PHE A 11 15.28 -9.51 28.28
C PHE A 11 16.68 -9.58 28.94
N PRO A 12 16.96 -10.57 29.81
CA PRO A 12 18.23 -10.70 30.52
C PRO A 12 19.35 -11.21 29.59
N THR A 13 19.82 -10.34 28.70
CA THR A 13 20.88 -10.63 27.71
C THR A 13 22.22 -11.03 28.34
N GLN A 14 22.48 -10.63 29.59
CA GLN A 14 23.70 -10.94 30.34
C GLN A 14 23.97 -12.46 30.45
N LYS A 15 22.92 -13.28 30.54
CA LYS A 15 23.04 -14.75 30.61
C LYS A 15 23.54 -15.36 29.30
N TYR A 16 23.36 -14.66 28.18
CA TYR A 16 23.57 -15.18 26.83
C TYR A 16 24.62 -14.40 26.03
N VAL A 17 25.44 -13.57 26.68
CA VAL A 17 26.47 -12.73 26.04
C VAL A 17 27.41 -13.53 25.12
N ARG A 18 27.64 -14.82 25.41
CA ARG A 18 28.48 -15.69 24.59
C ARG A 18 27.80 -16.19 23.31
N LEU A 19 26.46 -16.21 23.28
CA LEU A 19 25.66 -16.69 22.15
C LEU A 19 25.27 -15.55 21.20
N LEU A 20 24.93 -14.38 21.76
CA LEU A 20 24.39 -13.25 21.00
C LEU A 20 25.27 -12.82 19.82
N PRO A 21 26.61 -12.69 19.93
CA PRO A 21 27.44 -12.30 18.79
C PRO A 21 27.36 -13.27 17.61
N SER A 22 27.23 -14.58 17.88
CA SER A 22 27.13 -15.58 16.82
C SER A 22 25.75 -15.59 16.17
N LEU A 23 24.69 -15.41 16.97
CA LEU A 23 23.32 -15.25 16.46
C LEU A 23 23.21 -14.01 15.56
N GLU A 24 23.79 -12.89 16.01
CA GLU A 24 23.84 -11.65 15.25
C GLU A 24 24.60 -11.78 13.93
N LYS A 25 25.80 -12.39 13.97
CA LYS A 25 26.62 -12.61 12.78
C LYS A 25 25.89 -13.45 11.72
N ASN A 26 25.03 -14.38 12.16
CA ASN A 26 24.26 -15.26 11.29
C ASN A 26 22.83 -14.77 11.00
N LEU A 27 22.51 -13.53 11.40
CA LEU A 27 21.22 -12.89 11.20
C LEU A 27 20.05 -13.74 11.70
N VAL A 28 20.21 -14.37 12.86
CA VAL A 28 19.14 -15.11 13.53
C VAL A 28 18.26 -14.12 14.27
N THR A 29 17.00 -14.04 13.89
CA THR A 29 16.01 -13.12 14.48
C THR A 29 15.27 -13.76 15.66
N VAL A 30 14.53 -12.96 16.44
CA VAL A 30 13.62 -13.50 17.47
C VAL A 30 12.56 -14.41 16.84
N ALA A 31 12.07 -14.04 15.66
CA ALA A 31 11.13 -14.87 14.92
C ALA A 31 11.75 -16.24 14.59
N ASP A 32 13.02 -16.28 14.15
CA ASP A 32 13.75 -17.53 13.93
C ASP A 32 13.86 -18.35 15.23
N LEU A 33 14.20 -17.70 16.36
CA LEU A 33 14.30 -18.37 17.67
C LEU A 33 12.98 -19.00 18.13
N LEU A 34 11.84 -18.46 17.70
CA LEU A 34 10.50 -18.93 18.07
C LEU A 34 9.89 -19.93 17.09
N THR A 35 10.30 -19.90 15.82
CA THR A 35 9.62 -20.65 14.74
C THR A 35 10.46 -21.77 14.13
N LEU A 36 11.80 -21.67 14.16
CA LEU A 36 12.69 -22.70 13.62
C LEU A 36 13.03 -23.76 14.67
N ASP A 37 13.42 -24.95 14.22
CA ASP A 37 13.96 -25.96 15.11
C ASP A 37 15.28 -25.48 15.73
N CYS A 38 15.42 -25.66 17.05
CA CYS A 38 16.65 -25.40 17.78
C CYS A 38 17.88 -26.07 17.14
N VAL A 39 17.71 -27.24 16.50
CA VAL A 39 18.79 -27.93 15.79
C VAL A 39 19.28 -27.15 14.57
N GLU A 40 18.38 -26.53 13.81
CA GLU A 40 18.73 -25.72 12.66
C GLU A 40 19.43 -24.43 13.08
N ILE A 41 18.92 -23.78 14.14
CA ILE A 41 19.54 -22.57 14.70
C ILE A 41 20.95 -22.88 15.22
N ALA A 42 21.11 -23.98 15.98
CA ALA A 42 22.41 -24.39 16.52
C ALA A 42 23.44 -24.68 15.41
N LYS A 43 23.01 -25.34 14.33
CA LYS A 43 23.87 -25.57 13.15
C LYS A 43 24.22 -24.27 12.44
N ARG A 44 23.23 -23.42 12.17
CA ARG A 44 23.39 -22.14 11.45
C ARG A 44 24.30 -21.18 12.20
N ALA A 45 24.12 -21.07 13.53
CA ALA A 45 24.89 -20.15 14.37
C ALA A 45 26.16 -20.79 14.95
N THR A 46 26.44 -22.07 14.67
CA THR A 46 27.57 -22.83 15.25
C THR A 46 27.61 -22.76 16.78
N LEU A 47 26.45 -22.95 17.41
CA LEU A 47 26.27 -22.85 18.87
C LEU A 47 25.90 -24.21 19.51
N PRO A 48 26.18 -24.42 20.81
CA PRO A 48 25.75 -25.61 21.51
C PRO A 48 24.22 -25.73 21.57
N LEU A 49 23.69 -26.90 21.21
CA LEU A 49 22.23 -27.14 21.12
C LEU A 49 21.49 -26.85 22.43
N LEU A 50 22.08 -27.22 23.57
CA LEU A 50 21.46 -27.02 24.88
C LEU A 50 21.33 -25.53 25.24
N ASP A 51 22.31 -24.73 24.87
CA ASP A 51 22.32 -23.28 25.13
C ASP A 51 21.29 -22.56 24.25
N VAL A 52 21.17 -22.98 22.98
CA VAL A 52 20.11 -22.49 22.07
C VAL A 52 18.73 -22.86 22.59
N LYS A 53 18.52 -24.12 23.03
CA LYS A 53 17.24 -24.55 23.63
C LYS A 53 16.85 -23.71 24.85
N ARG A 54 17.81 -23.45 25.75
CA ARG A 54 17.59 -22.57 26.91
C ARG A 54 17.25 -21.15 26.48
N LEU A 55 17.98 -20.58 25.52
CA LEU A 55 17.67 -19.26 25.00
C LEU A 55 16.25 -19.18 24.42
N CYS A 56 15.87 -20.13 23.56
CA CYS A 56 14.52 -20.17 22.98
C CYS A 56 13.43 -20.28 24.05
N ALA A 57 13.64 -21.10 25.09
CA ALA A 57 12.70 -21.24 26.20
C ALA A 57 12.57 -19.95 27.01
N ASP A 58 13.69 -19.33 27.41
CA ASP A 58 13.68 -18.08 28.16
C ASP A 58 13.07 -16.93 27.34
N VAL A 59 13.35 -16.85 26.03
CA VAL A 59 12.75 -15.87 25.11
C VAL A 59 11.23 -16.06 25.05
N LEU A 60 10.76 -17.30 24.94
CA LEU A 60 9.32 -17.62 24.93
C LEU A 60 8.66 -17.26 26.27
N GLU A 61 9.30 -17.56 27.40
CA GLU A 61 8.78 -17.23 28.73
C GLU A 61 8.68 -15.71 28.95
N HIS A 62 9.73 -14.96 28.59
CA HIS A 62 9.70 -13.50 28.67
C HIS A 62 8.66 -12.90 27.73
N LEU A 63 8.49 -13.44 26.52
CA LEU A 63 7.44 -13.00 25.60
C LEU A 63 6.05 -13.28 26.16
N ARG A 64 5.82 -14.44 26.80
CA ARG A 64 4.57 -14.75 27.49
C ARG A 64 4.31 -13.78 28.65
N GLY A 65 5.31 -13.51 29.47
CA GLY A 65 5.23 -12.53 30.56
C GLY A 65 4.90 -11.13 30.03
N ASP A 66 5.58 -10.71 28.96
CA ASP A 66 5.38 -9.42 28.31
C ASP A 66 3.97 -9.28 27.73
N LEU A 67 3.43 -10.34 27.14
CA LEU A 67 2.06 -10.37 26.61
C LEU A 67 0.98 -10.58 27.68
N GLY A 68 1.35 -10.93 28.91
CA GLY A 68 0.40 -11.30 29.97
C GLY A 68 -0.28 -12.65 29.74
N ILE A 69 0.42 -13.61 29.11
CA ILE A 69 -0.05 -14.97 28.81
C ILE A 69 0.74 -16.01 29.66
N GLY A 70 1.00 -15.68 30.92
CA GLY A 70 1.72 -16.54 31.87
C GLY A 70 0.77 -17.20 32.88
N GLU A 71 0.94 -18.50 33.13
CA GLU A 71 0.43 -19.10 34.36
C GLU A 71 1.33 -18.64 35.52
N ALA A 72 0.73 -18.26 36.65
CA ALA A 72 1.47 -17.97 37.86
C ALA A 72 2.27 -19.22 38.25
N ASN A 73 3.58 -19.19 38.04
CA ASN A 73 4.46 -20.28 38.46
C ASN A 73 4.52 -20.22 39.99
N PRO A 74 4.05 -21.23 40.74
CA PRO A 74 3.89 -21.16 42.20
C PRO A 74 5.21 -21.25 42.99
N GLY A 75 6.33 -20.78 42.43
CA GLY A 75 7.67 -20.97 43.00
C GLY A 75 8.65 -19.81 42.83
N ASN A 76 8.21 -18.61 42.41
CA ASN A 76 9.05 -17.42 42.39
C ASN A 76 8.45 -16.34 43.30
N GLU A 77 8.84 -16.36 44.58
CA GLU A 77 8.44 -15.37 45.59
C GLU A 77 9.25 -14.06 45.54
N ASP A 78 10.19 -13.90 44.59
CA ASP A 78 11.15 -12.77 44.61
C ASP A 78 10.95 -11.74 43.49
N ALA A 79 9.73 -11.24 43.29
CA ALA A 79 9.50 -10.04 42.50
C ALA A 79 8.49 -9.10 43.17
N ALA A 80 9.02 -8.32 44.11
CA ALA A 80 8.58 -7.00 44.58
C ALA A 80 7.07 -6.83 44.88
N ALA A 81 6.80 -6.92 46.18
CA ALA A 81 5.67 -6.33 46.88
C ALA A 81 5.24 -4.96 46.31
N ASP A 82 3.99 -4.91 45.85
CA ASP A 82 3.16 -3.71 45.99
C ASP A 82 2.03 -4.11 46.96
N GLU A 83 2.34 -4.00 48.26
CA GLU A 83 1.42 -4.26 49.37
C GLU A 83 0.34 -3.19 49.40
N ASN A 84 -0.75 -3.35 48.63
CA ASN A 84 -2.00 -2.64 48.89
C ASN A 84 -3.22 -3.28 48.19
N ASN A 85 -3.38 -4.61 48.28
CA ASN A 85 -4.68 -5.21 47.97
C ASN A 85 -4.98 -6.46 48.80
N VAL A 86 -5.23 -6.26 50.09
CA VAL A 86 -5.84 -7.28 50.95
C VAL A 86 -7.34 -7.28 50.69
N ASN A 87 -7.77 -8.03 49.67
CA ASN A 87 -9.04 -8.78 49.68
C ASN A 87 -9.22 -9.65 48.43
N GLY A 88 -8.98 -10.95 48.59
CA GLY A 88 -9.88 -12.01 48.12
C GLY A 88 -10.23 -12.08 46.63
N LYS A 89 -9.30 -12.63 45.84
CA LYS A 89 -9.42 -13.48 44.62
C LYS A 89 -8.30 -13.10 43.68
N GLY A 90 -7.25 -13.93 43.62
CA GLY A 90 -6.13 -13.72 42.72
C GLY A 90 -6.59 -13.77 41.26
N GLU A 91 -6.89 -12.62 40.68
CA GLU A 91 -7.04 -12.49 39.24
C GLU A 91 -5.66 -12.62 38.61
N VAL A 92 -5.44 -13.75 37.95
CA VAL A 92 -4.35 -13.92 36.98
C VAL A 92 -4.35 -12.70 36.08
N LYS A 93 -3.24 -11.94 36.01
CA LYS A 93 -3.11 -10.80 35.09
C LYS A 93 -3.34 -11.33 33.67
N LYS A 94 -4.57 -11.17 33.18
CA LYS A 94 -4.97 -11.36 31.79
C LYS A 94 -4.16 -10.38 30.92
N LEU A 95 -4.11 -10.70 29.62
CA LEU A 95 -3.58 -9.89 28.51
C LEU A 95 -3.29 -8.42 28.86
N ARG A 96 -2.17 -7.86 28.37
CA ARG A 96 -1.75 -6.46 28.58
C ARG A 96 -2.87 -5.42 28.54
N LYS A 97 -3.85 -5.62 27.65
CA LYS A 97 -5.11 -4.88 27.60
C LYS A 97 -6.27 -5.86 27.50
N SER A 98 -7.34 -5.59 28.23
CA SER A 98 -8.58 -6.35 28.05
C SER A 98 -9.26 -5.97 26.72
N GLY A 99 -10.06 -6.89 26.15
CA GLY A 99 -10.82 -6.58 24.94
C GLY A 99 -11.79 -5.39 25.13
N LYS A 100 -12.26 -5.15 26.37
CA LYS A 100 -13.06 -3.97 26.69
C LYS A 100 -12.24 -2.70 26.64
N GLU A 101 -11.05 -2.68 27.24
CA GLU A 101 -10.14 -1.52 27.17
C GLU A 101 -9.77 -1.18 25.71
N VAL A 102 -9.55 -2.19 24.86
CA VAL A 102 -9.25 -1.96 23.44
C VAL A 102 -10.43 -1.29 22.72
N VAL A 103 -11.66 -1.67 23.06
CA VAL A 103 -12.88 -1.07 22.49
C VAL A 103 -13.12 0.33 23.06
N ASP A 104 -12.88 0.53 24.35
CA ASP A 104 -13.06 1.83 25.02
C ASP A 104 -12.03 2.87 24.56
N GLU A 105 -10.82 2.43 24.19
CA GLU A 105 -9.76 3.27 23.60
C GLU A 105 -9.88 3.39 22.07
N TRP A 106 -10.93 2.83 21.45
CA TRP A 106 -11.09 2.82 20.00
C TRP A 106 -11.48 4.20 19.46
N GLU A 107 -10.46 4.96 19.07
CA GLU A 107 -10.61 6.31 18.50
C GLU A 107 -10.52 6.27 16.97
N ILE A 108 -11.53 6.83 16.31
CA ILE A 108 -11.71 6.84 14.85
C ILE A 108 -11.91 8.26 14.32
N ILE A 109 -11.50 8.46 13.07
CA ILE A 109 -11.68 9.68 12.30
C ILE A 109 -12.63 9.36 11.14
N SER A 110 -13.77 10.04 11.12
CA SER A 110 -14.81 9.91 10.10
C SER A 110 -14.34 10.47 8.76
N THR A 111 -14.82 9.84 7.68
CA THR A 111 -14.71 10.30 6.30
C THR A 111 -15.76 11.38 5.95
N LEU A 112 -16.66 11.69 6.90
CA LEU A 112 -17.80 12.61 6.78
C LEU A 112 -18.89 12.16 5.80
N ASP A 113 -18.90 10.87 5.48
CA ASP A 113 -19.93 10.22 4.70
C ASP A 113 -20.30 8.88 5.35
N ASP A 114 -21.60 8.70 5.64
CA ASP A 114 -22.10 7.57 6.42
C ASP A 114 -21.83 6.21 5.75
N ASP A 115 -21.94 6.14 4.42
CA ASP A 115 -21.76 4.87 3.69
C ASP A 115 -20.27 4.51 3.62
N MET A 116 -19.40 5.51 3.43
CA MET A 116 -17.95 5.32 3.46
C MET A 116 -17.47 4.94 4.87
N ASP A 117 -17.99 5.59 5.91
CA ASP A 117 -17.69 5.23 7.30
C ASP A 117 -18.21 3.84 7.64
N HIS A 118 -19.42 3.49 7.22
CA HIS A 118 -19.96 2.15 7.43
C HIS A 118 -19.07 1.07 6.82
N ALA A 119 -18.61 1.27 5.58
CA ALA A 119 -17.69 0.34 4.92
C ALA A 119 -16.38 0.19 5.71
N LEU A 120 -15.88 1.28 6.31
CA LEU A 120 -14.64 1.30 7.09
C LEU A 120 -14.81 0.92 8.57
N GLY A 121 -16.00 0.46 8.99
CA GLY A 121 -16.26 0.12 10.40
C GLY A 121 -16.25 1.34 11.33
N GLY A 122 -16.66 2.50 10.82
CA GLY A 122 -16.77 3.78 11.53
C GLY A 122 -15.80 4.87 11.05
N GLY A 123 -14.74 4.50 10.30
CA GLY A 123 -13.76 5.45 9.76
C GLY A 123 -12.33 4.95 9.89
N ILE A 124 -11.38 5.89 9.99
CA ILE A 124 -9.95 5.59 10.08
C ILE A 124 -9.50 5.59 11.55
N PRO A 125 -9.09 4.44 12.12
CA PRO A 125 -8.68 4.36 13.51
C PRO A 125 -7.27 4.91 13.74
N THR A 126 -7.04 5.40 14.95
CA THR A 126 -5.70 5.75 15.42
C THR A 126 -4.87 4.52 15.76
N GLY A 127 -3.53 4.65 15.80
CA GLY A 127 -2.65 3.51 16.08
C GLY A 127 -2.30 2.65 14.87
N TYR A 128 -2.87 2.95 13.70
CA TYR A 128 -2.70 2.21 12.46
C TYR A 128 -2.19 3.07 11.31
N ILE A 129 -1.59 2.40 10.33
CA ILE A 129 -1.25 2.98 9.02
C ILE A 129 -2.31 2.55 8.02
N THR A 130 -2.96 3.53 7.39
CA THR A 130 -3.91 3.36 6.30
C THR A 130 -3.30 3.89 5.01
N GLU A 131 -3.31 3.08 3.96
CA GLU A 131 -2.92 3.53 2.63
C GLU A 131 -4.13 3.83 1.76
N ILE A 132 -4.12 5.00 1.11
CA ILE A 132 -5.06 5.35 0.05
C ILE A 132 -4.30 5.28 -1.28
N THR A 133 -4.63 4.27 -2.08
CA THR A 133 -4.01 4.03 -3.39
C THR A 133 -4.99 4.29 -4.53
N GLY A 134 -4.48 4.69 -5.68
CA GLY A 134 -5.32 4.93 -6.86
C GLY A 134 -4.57 5.71 -7.92
N GLU A 135 -5.15 5.78 -9.12
CA GLU A 135 -4.56 6.56 -10.21
C GLU A 135 -4.77 8.08 -10.05
N SER A 136 -4.10 8.87 -10.90
CA SER A 136 -4.26 10.32 -10.88
C SER A 136 -5.72 10.71 -11.13
N GLY A 137 -6.23 11.65 -10.34
CA GLY A 137 -7.64 12.10 -10.41
C GLY A 137 -8.67 11.11 -9.85
N ALA A 138 -8.26 10.01 -9.21
CA ALA A 138 -9.16 9.06 -8.55
C ALA A 138 -9.78 9.61 -7.25
N GLY A 139 -9.28 10.72 -6.70
CA GLY A 139 -9.84 11.36 -5.50
C GLY A 139 -8.98 11.28 -4.24
N LYS A 140 -7.76 10.74 -4.31
CA LYS A 140 -6.87 10.57 -3.15
C LYS A 140 -6.70 11.85 -2.33
N THR A 141 -6.24 12.93 -2.95
CA THR A 141 -6.05 14.22 -2.26
C THR A 141 -7.36 14.77 -1.70
N GLN A 142 -8.50 14.54 -2.35
CA GLN A 142 -9.80 14.97 -1.81
C GLN A 142 -10.12 14.23 -0.51
N PHE A 143 -9.89 12.92 -0.48
CA PHE A 143 -10.06 12.09 0.71
C PHE A 143 -9.16 12.58 1.85
N LEU A 144 -7.88 12.83 1.56
CA LEU A 144 -6.91 13.34 2.54
C LEU A 144 -7.32 14.71 3.11
N LEU A 145 -7.74 15.64 2.25
CA LEU A 145 -8.17 16.98 2.69
C LEU A 145 -9.42 16.91 3.58
N THR A 146 -10.37 16.02 3.27
CA THR A 146 -11.53 15.78 4.13
C THR A 146 -11.09 15.29 5.52
N LEU A 147 -10.17 14.33 5.59
CA LEU A 147 -9.64 13.82 6.86
C LEU A 147 -8.93 14.89 7.70
N LEU A 148 -8.18 15.81 7.06
CA LEU A 148 -7.53 16.93 7.77
C LEU A 148 -8.52 17.82 8.52
N LEU A 149 -9.74 17.96 7.99
CA LEU A 149 -10.80 18.75 8.62
C LEU A 149 -11.62 17.90 9.59
N SER A 150 -11.94 16.65 9.25
CA SER A 150 -12.76 15.79 10.10
C SER A 150 -12.10 15.46 11.43
N ALA A 151 -10.78 15.21 11.45
CA ALA A 151 -10.04 14.92 12.68
C ALA A 151 -10.08 16.06 13.72
N GLN A 152 -10.35 17.30 13.28
CA GLN A 152 -10.46 18.46 14.15
C GLN A 152 -11.84 18.61 14.80
N LEU A 153 -12.85 17.92 14.26
CA LEU A 153 -14.19 17.87 14.87
C LEU A 153 -14.15 17.05 16.15
N PRO A 154 -15.05 17.32 17.12
CA PRO A 154 -15.22 16.43 18.26
C PRO A 154 -15.80 15.08 17.84
N ALA A 155 -15.76 14.12 18.76
CA ALA A 155 -16.49 12.87 18.62
C ALA A 155 -17.99 13.16 18.31
N PRO A 156 -18.63 12.37 17.43
CA PRO A 156 -18.14 11.11 16.86
C PRO A 156 -17.32 11.25 15.56
N HIS A 157 -17.16 12.44 14.99
CA HIS A 157 -16.56 12.60 13.66
C HIS A 157 -15.03 12.67 13.70
N GLY A 158 -14.46 13.16 14.79
CA GLY A 158 -13.02 13.30 14.93
C GLY A 158 -12.57 13.30 16.38
N LEU A 159 -11.36 13.80 16.59
CA LEU A 159 -10.64 13.69 17.86
C LEU A 159 -10.40 15.06 18.52
N ALA A 160 -11.10 16.09 18.05
CA ALA A 160 -10.93 17.48 18.45
C ALA A 160 -9.45 17.95 18.39
N ALA A 161 -8.66 17.41 17.46
CA ALA A 161 -7.20 17.52 17.48
C ALA A 161 -6.63 18.18 16.21
N PRO A 162 -5.48 18.88 16.31
CA PRO A 162 -4.75 19.35 15.13
C PRO A 162 -4.25 18.21 14.24
N THR A 163 -3.95 18.55 12.99
CA THR A 163 -3.52 17.60 11.97
C THR A 163 -2.18 18.01 11.36
N LEU A 164 -1.41 17.02 10.89
CA LEU A 164 -0.13 17.21 10.24
C LEU A 164 -0.17 16.67 8.82
N TYR A 165 0.16 17.51 7.85
CA TYR A 165 0.22 17.16 6.43
C TYR A 165 1.65 17.32 5.92
N ILE A 166 2.29 16.20 5.59
CA ILE A 166 3.61 16.16 4.96
C ILE A 166 3.42 15.89 3.47
N SER A 167 3.96 16.76 2.64
CA SER A 167 3.90 16.61 1.18
C SER A 167 5.26 16.49 0.52
N THR A 168 5.33 15.62 -0.48
CA THR A 168 6.55 15.36 -1.26
C THR A 168 6.54 16.00 -2.65
N GLU A 169 5.36 16.17 -3.26
CA GLU A 169 5.25 16.67 -4.64
C GLU A 169 4.77 18.12 -4.72
N SER A 170 3.69 18.46 -4.01
CA SER A 170 3.03 19.76 -4.11
C SER A 170 2.55 20.28 -2.76
N SER A 171 2.66 21.58 -2.52
CA SER A 171 2.18 22.18 -1.27
C SER A 171 0.70 21.85 -1.01
N LEU A 172 0.30 21.84 0.27
CA LEU A 172 -1.09 21.67 0.69
C LEU A 172 -2.03 22.54 -0.16
N PRO A 173 -3.06 21.97 -0.83
CA PRO A 173 -4.04 22.73 -1.62
C PRO A 173 -4.98 23.59 -0.74
N ILE A 174 -4.46 24.70 -0.19
CA ILE A 174 -5.17 25.57 0.76
C ILE A 174 -6.50 26.09 0.18
N THR A 175 -6.52 26.45 -1.11
CA THR A 175 -7.74 26.94 -1.78
C THR A 175 -8.85 25.90 -1.77
N ARG A 176 -8.51 24.63 -2.03
CA ARG A 176 -9.47 23.53 -1.99
C ARG A 176 -9.89 23.19 -0.56
N LEU A 177 -8.95 23.20 0.39
CA LEU A 177 -9.24 22.96 1.80
C LEU A 177 -10.20 24.03 2.38
N SER A 178 -9.96 25.31 2.05
CA SER A 178 -10.84 26.43 2.40
C SER A 178 -12.22 26.32 1.74
N GLN A 179 -12.27 25.85 0.48
CA GLN A 179 -13.53 25.57 -0.18
C GLN A 179 -14.32 24.52 0.62
N LEU A 180 -13.73 23.36 0.91
CA LEU A 180 -14.36 22.28 1.69
C LEU A 180 -14.87 22.78 3.05
N LEU A 181 -14.07 23.55 3.77
CA LEU A 181 -14.46 24.10 5.07
C LEU A 181 -15.73 24.97 4.98
N ARG A 182 -15.91 25.70 3.88
CA ARG A 182 -17.06 26.59 3.68
C ARG A 182 -18.29 25.90 3.09
N THR A 183 -18.09 24.88 2.25
CA THR A 183 -19.16 24.29 1.45
C THR A 183 -19.65 22.94 1.99
N HIS A 184 -18.84 22.20 2.73
CA HIS A 184 -19.26 20.93 3.28
C HIS A 184 -20.39 21.14 4.32
N PRO A 185 -21.56 20.50 4.16
CA PRO A 185 -22.73 20.78 5.00
C PRO A 185 -22.44 20.62 6.49
N LEU A 186 -21.75 19.54 6.86
CA LEU A 186 -21.38 19.25 8.25
C LEU A 186 -20.33 20.23 8.81
N LEU A 187 -19.33 20.61 8.02
CA LEU A 187 -18.24 21.47 8.49
C LEU A 187 -18.70 22.92 8.65
N ALA A 188 -19.44 23.43 7.67
CA ALA A 188 -19.89 24.81 7.64
C ALA A 188 -20.95 25.12 8.72
N SER A 189 -21.75 24.13 9.11
CA SER A 189 -22.79 24.27 10.13
C SER A 189 -22.33 23.91 11.55
N HIS A 190 -21.12 23.38 11.71
CA HIS A 190 -20.66 22.90 13.01
C HIS A 190 -20.44 24.06 13.99
N PRO A 191 -20.89 23.98 15.26
CA PRO A 191 -20.73 25.06 16.25
C PRO A 191 -19.26 25.43 16.55
N SER A 192 -18.36 24.46 16.43
CA SER A 192 -16.91 24.63 16.51
C SER A 192 -16.30 24.11 15.21
N PRO A 193 -16.30 24.91 14.13
CA PRO A 193 -15.81 24.45 12.84
C PRO A 193 -14.28 24.23 12.90
N PRO A 194 -13.73 23.33 12.06
CA PRO A 194 -12.30 23.20 11.90
C PRO A 194 -11.64 24.52 11.46
N SER A 195 -10.33 24.65 11.69
CA SER A 195 -9.55 25.80 11.25
C SER A 195 -8.34 25.37 10.43
N LEU A 196 -7.96 26.21 9.47
CA LEU A 196 -6.72 26.05 8.73
C LEU A 196 -5.49 26.23 9.64
N ASP A 197 -5.59 27.02 10.70
CA ASP A 197 -4.50 27.23 11.66
C ASP A 197 -4.13 25.96 12.45
N ARG A 198 -5.05 24.99 12.47
CA ARG A 198 -4.86 23.69 13.12
C ARG A 198 -4.37 22.62 12.15
N VAL A 199 -4.01 22.99 10.92
CA VAL A 199 -3.38 22.13 9.92
C VAL A 199 -1.92 22.54 9.77
N ILE A 200 -1.02 21.78 10.38
CA ILE A 200 0.42 21.98 10.24
C ILE A 200 0.84 21.34 8.92
N SER A 201 1.52 22.07 8.06
CA SER A 201 2.02 21.55 6.79
C SER A 201 3.54 21.60 6.71
N ILE A 202 4.14 20.52 6.24
CA ILE A 202 5.59 20.40 6.00
C ILE A 202 5.79 19.89 4.57
N SER A 203 6.75 20.44 3.84
CA SER A 203 7.15 19.94 2.52
C SER A 203 8.52 19.29 2.60
N THR A 204 8.64 18.08 2.03
CA THR A 204 9.85 17.25 2.04
C THR A 204 10.27 16.95 0.60
N PRO A 205 11.25 17.68 0.04
CA PRO A 205 11.60 17.60 -1.38
C PRO A 205 12.40 16.34 -1.74
N ASP A 206 12.96 15.65 -0.76
CA ASP A 206 13.82 14.48 -0.95
C ASP A 206 13.65 13.46 0.19
N LEU A 207 14.21 12.27 -0.04
CA LEU A 207 14.08 11.13 0.88
C LEU A 207 14.84 11.35 2.21
N GLU A 208 16.00 12.01 2.19
CA GLU A 208 16.80 12.25 3.40
C GLU A 208 16.08 13.22 4.35
N SER A 209 15.56 14.32 3.80
CA SER A 209 14.72 15.28 4.51
C SER A 209 13.47 14.62 5.09
N GLN A 210 12.80 13.76 4.31
CA GLN A 210 11.64 13.00 4.77
C GLN A 210 12.00 12.12 5.98
N ASP A 211 13.06 11.31 5.88
CA ASP A 211 13.49 10.42 6.95
C ASP A 211 13.88 11.20 8.22
N HIS A 212 14.61 12.30 8.07
CA HIS A 212 14.99 13.15 9.19
C HIS A 212 13.77 13.78 9.88
N ILE A 213 12.83 14.32 9.10
CA ILE A 213 11.60 14.93 9.63
C ILE A 213 10.75 13.89 10.36
N LEU A 214 10.51 12.73 9.75
CA LEU A 214 9.72 11.66 10.37
C LEU A 214 10.35 11.14 11.67
N ARG A 215 11.68 11.05 11.74
CA ARG A 215 12.38 10.53 12.93
C ARG A 215 12.48 11.52 14.08
N PHE A 216 12.71 12.80 13.78
CA PHE A 216 13.10 13.77 14.81
C PHE A 216 12.10 14.91 15.00
N GLN A 217 11.48 15.40 13.92
CA GLN A 217 10.58 16.56 14.01
C GLN A 217 9.13 16.15 14.29
N VAL A 218 8.64 15.09 13.63
CA VAL A 218 7.27 14.61 13.78
C VAL A 218 6.93 14.18 15.22
N PRO A 219 7.75 13.38 15.93
CA PRO A 219 7.43 13.00 17.31
C PRO A 219 7.31 14.21 18.25
N VAL A 220 8.18 15.22 18.05
CA VAL A 220 8.17 16.46 18.81
C VAL A 220 6.92 17.28 18.49
N ALA A 221 6.57 17.40 17.20
CA ALA A 221 5.38 18.13 16.77
C ALA A 221 4.09 17.47 17.31
N ILE A 222 4.01 16.15 17.27
CA ILE A 222 2.87 15.40 17.82
C ILE A 222 2.68 15.70 19.31
N LYS A 223 3.75 15.58 20.12
CA LYS A 223 3.68 15.82 21.57
C LYS A 223 3.38 17.30 21.89
N ARG A 224 3.97 18.22 21.15
CA ARG A 224 3.84 19.67 21.41
C ARG A 224 2.46 20.21 21.03
N HIS A 225 1.89 19.74 19.93
CA HIS A 225 0.65 20.28 19.38
C HIS A 225 -0.57 19.36 19.61
N GLY A 226 -0.39 18.18 20.19
CA GLY A 226 -1.47 17.22 20.41
C GLY A 226 -2.07 16.68 19.11
N ILE A 227 -1.21 16.44 18.10
CA ILE A 227 -1.63 16.01 16.77
C ILE A 227 -2.15 14.58 16.86
N ARG A 228 -3.33 14.29 16.27
CA ARG A 228 -3.91 12.93 16.23
C ARG A 228 -4.06 12.34 14.83
N LEU A 229 -3.76 13.11 13.78
CA LEU A 229 -3.72 12.65 12.38
C LEU A 229 -2.44 13.14 11.68
N LEU A 230 -1.72 12.20 11.06
CA LEU A 230 -0.58 12.46 10.18
C LEU A 230 -0.89 11.96 8.77
N ILE A 231 -0.81 12.85 7.78
CA ILE A 231 -0.96 12.53 6.36
C ILE A 231 0.38 12.64 5.64
N LEU A 232 0.72 11.66 4.82
CA LEU A 232 1.86 11.67 3.90
C LEU A 232 1.38 11.63 2.44
N ASP A 233 1.42 12.76 1.73
CA ASP A 233 0.99 12.89 0.31
C ASP A 233 2.17 13.28 -0.62
N SER A 234 2.87 12.37 -1.26
CA SER A 234 2.75 10.90 -1.19
C SER A 234 4.12 10.31 -0.84
N VAL A 235 4.16 9.29 0.03
CA VAL A 235 5.41 8.61 0.40
C VAL A 235 6.14 8.05 -0.82
N ALA A 236 5.39 7.66 -1.85
CA ALA A 236 5.94 6.99 -3.03
C ALA A 236 6.78 7.89 -3.94
N ALA A 237 6.60 9.22 -3.91
CA ALA A 237 7.28 10.12 -4.83
C ALA A 237 8.80 10.14 -4.61
N ASN A 238 9.23 10.32 -3.35
CA ASN A 238 10.65 10.39 -3.00
C ASN A 238 11.36 9.06 -3.23
N TYR A 239 10.71 7.94 -2.89
CA TYR A 239 11.25 6.61 -3.16
C TYR A 239 11.38 6.34 -4.66
N ARG A 240 10.36 6.65 -5.48
CA ARG A 240 10.47 6.48 -6.95
C ARG A 240 11.62 7.29 -7.53
N ALA A 241 11.73 8.56 -7.14
CA ALA A 241 12.77 9.45 -7.64
C ALA A 241 14.18 8.93 -7.31
N GLU A 242 14.40 8.38 -6.12
CA GLU A 242 15.70 7.80 -5.75
C GLU A 242 15.98 6.47 -6.47
N PHE A 243 14.98 5.61 -6.67
CA PHE A 243 15.18 4.28 -7.25
C PHE A 243 15.17 4.22 -8.78
N GLU A 244 14.67 5.25 -9.46
CA GLU A 244 14.67 5.34 -10.92
C GLU A 244 15.87 6.15 -11.48
N ARG A 245 16.76 6.67 -10.63
CA ARG A 245 17.94 7.46 -11.04
C ARG A 245 18.86 6.68 -12.00
N PRO A 246 19.09 7.18 -13.23
CA PRO A 246 19.99 6.55 -14.19
C PRO A 246 21.43 6.56 -13.68
N GLY A 247 22.02 5.37 -13.48
CA GLY A 247 23.41 5.21 -13.03
C GLY A 247 23.57 4.31 -11.81
N VAL A 248 22.50 4.08 -11.05
CA VAL A 248 22.47 3.00 -10.04
C VAL A 248 22.16 1.69 -10.76
N THR A 249 23.01 0.68 -10.56
CA THR A 249 23.02 -0.57 -11.33
C THR A 249 21.63 -1.22 -11.40
N LYS A 250 21.16 -1.55 -12.62
CA LYS A 250 19.94 -2.34 -12.87
C LYS A 250 20.15 -3.80 -12.44
N GLY A 251 20.36 -4.04 -11.15
CA GLY A 251 20.57 -5.36 -10.54
C GLY A 251 19.74 -5.55 -9.28
N GLY A 252 19.50 -6.81 -8.89
CA GLY A 252 18.64 -7.18 -7.76
C GLY A 252 19.04 -6.60 -6.38
N GLY A 253 20.28 -6.11 -6.23
CA GLY A 253 20.75 -5.42 -5.02
C GLY A 253 19.99 -4.14 -4.68
N ASN A 254 19.61 -3.34 -5.69
CA ASN A 254 18.81 -2.13 -5.47
C ASN A 254 17.40 -2.44 -4.98
N MET A 255 16.82 -3.55 -5.44
CA MET A 255 15.49 -3.98 -5.02
C MET A 255 15.51 -4.43 -3.55
N ALA A 256 16.55 -5.15 -3.13
CA ALA A 256 16.72 -5.57 -1.74
C ALA A 256 16.92 -4.37 -0.79
N GLN A 257 17.76 -3.40 -1.18
CA GLN A 257 17.95 -2.17 -0.40
C GLN A 257 16.64 -1.36 -0.28
N ARG A 258 15.94 -1.16 -1.40
CA ARG A 258 14.60 -0.54 -1.43
C ARG A 258 13.62 -1.24 -0.49
N SER A 259 13.63 -2.56 -0.48
CA SER A 259 12.78 -3.37 0.40
C SER A 259 13.08 -3.08 1.86
N ALA A 260 14.37 -3.06 2.23
CA ALA A 260 14.79 -2.79 3.60
C ALA A 260 14.42 -1.37 4.06
N GLU A 261 14.53 -0.38 3.18
CA GLU A 261 14.14 1.01 3.48
C GLU A 261 12.63 1.14 3.71
N LEU A 262 11.79 0.49 2.88
CA LEU A 262 10.34 0.49 3.06
C LEU A 262 9.92 -0.22 4.36
N VAL A 263 10.60 -1.30 4.75
CA VAL A 263 10.37 -1.98 6.04
C VAL A 263 10.73 -1.05 7.20
N LYS A 264 11.88 -0.36 7.13
CA LYS A 264 12.31 0.60 8.16
C LYS A 264 11.31 1.75 8.31
N LEU A 265 10.84 2.30 7.19
CA LEU A 265 9.81 3.35 7.21
C LEU A 265 8.50 2.83 7.80
N GLY A 266 8.05 1.65 7.37
CA GLY A 266 6.85 1.01 7.89
C GLY A 266 6.92 0.79 9.41
N GLN A 267 8.06 0.33 9.92
CA GLN A 267 8.29 0.18 11.35
C GLN A 267 8.28 1.51 12.09
N LEU A 268 8.96 2.54 11.55
CA LEU A 268 8.96 3.89 12.13
C LEU A 268 7.55 4.43 12.27
N LEU A 269 6.75 4.39 11.19
CA LEU A 269 5.38 4.88 11.20
C LEU A 269 4.48 4.06 12.13
N ARG A 270 4.61 2.73 12.18
CA ARG A 270 3.83 1.90 13.12
C ARG A 270 4.13 2.25 14.56
N ASN A 271 5.40 2.49 14.88
CA ASN A 271 5.81 2.90 16.23
C ASN A 271 5.23 4.28 16.58
N LEU A 272 5.31 5.25 15.67
CA LEU A 272 4.71 6.58 15.86
C LEU A 272 3.20 6.51 16.08
N ALA A 273 2.50 5.72 15.26
CA ALA A 273 1.05 5.56 15.35
C ALA A 273 0.65 5.01 16.73
N ARG A 274 1.33 3.95 17.20
CA ARG A 274 1.01 3.27 18.48
C ARG A 274 1.46 4.06 19.70
N GLU A 275 2.68 4.61 19.71
CA GLU A 275 3.23 5.33 20.88
C GLU A 275 2.45 6.61 21.17
N HIS A 276 1.94 7.28 20.13
CA HIS A 276 1.25 8.56 20.28
C HIS A 276 -0.25 8.49 20.01
N GLY A 277 -0.80 7.30 19.72
CA GLY A 277 -2.21 7.15 19.36
C GLY A 277 -2.60 7.99 18.14
N VAL A 278 -1.75 8.06 17.12
CA VAL A 278 -1.99 8.88 15.91
C VAL A 278 -2.49 7.99 14.78
N ALA A 279 -3.49 8.46 14.03
CA ALA A 279 -3.86 7.86 12.76
C ALA A 279 -2.86 8.30 11.68
N ILE A 280 -2.23 7.37 10.98
CA ILE A 280 -1.31 7.68 9.88
C ILE A 280 -1.97 7.29 8.57
N VAL A 281 -2.10 8.24 7.65
CA VAL A 281 -2.68 8.03 6.33
C VAL A 281 -1.67 8.37 5.25
N VAL A 282 -1.42 7.43 4.35
CA VAL A 282 -0.42 7.55 3.29
C VAL A 282 -1.09 7.49 1.93
N ALA A 283 -0.83 8.47 1.08
CA ALA A 283 -1.21 8.39 -0.33
C ALA A 283 -0.18 7.58 -1.11
N ASN A 284 -0.67 6.74 -2.02
CA ASN A 284 0.16 6.03 -2.99
C ASN A 284 -0.44 6.15 -4.39
N GLN A 285 0.43 6.25 -5.39
CA GLN A 285 0.00 6.18 -6.79
C GLN A 285 0.12 4.74 -7.28
N VAL A 286 -0.55 4.44 -8.37
CA VAL A 286 -0.44 3.15 -9.05
C VAL A 286 0.33 3.26 -10.36
N ALA A 287 0.90 2.15 -10.80
CA ALA A 287 1.49 1.97 -12.12
C ALA A 287 0.65 0.97 -12.95
N ASP A 288 0.68 1.13 -14.27
CA ASP A 288 0.06 0.20 -15.22
C ASP A 288 0.84 -1.11 -15.31
N ARG A 289 0.11 -2.24 -15.41
CA ARG A 289 0.70 -3.55 -15.73
C ARG A 289 0.65 -3.76 -17.24
N PHE A 290 1.83 -3.86 -17.85
CA PHE A 290 1.97 -4.23 -19.26
C PHE A 290 2.40 -5.69 -19.37
N THR A 291 1.70 -6.49 -20.18
CA THR A 291 2.22 -7.81 -20.56
C THR A 291 3.36 -7.62 -21.54
N GLY A 292 4.54 -8.16 -21.22
CA GLY A 292 5.63 -8.30 -22.17
C GLY A 292 5.22 -9.26 -23.28
N GLY A 293 4.61 -8.73 -24.35
CA GLY A 293 4.39 -9.52 -25.55
C GLY A 293 5.74 -9.88 -26.14
N SER A 294 6.03 -11.18 -26.25
CA SER A 294 7.01 -11.74 -27.18
C SER A 294 6.55 -11.49 -28.63
N GLY A 295 6.39 -10.22 -29.00
CA GLY A 295 6.12 -9.76 -30.34
C GLY A 295 7.34 -8.98 -30.78
N ARG A 296 8.07 -9.51 -31.77
CA ARG A 296 9.01 -8.70 -32.56
C ARG A 296 8.31 -7.40 -32.91
N ALA A 297 8.82 -6.28 -32.41
CA ALA A 297 8.43 -4.97 -32.88
C ALA A 297 8.85 -4.88 -34.35
N SER A 298 7.91 -5.09 -35.26
CA SER A 298 8.01 -4.52 -36.60
C SER A 298 7.46 -3.10 -36.51
N PRO A 299 8.27 -2.05 -36.69
CA PRO A 299 7.73 -0.69 -36.73
C PRO A 299 6.93 -0.55 -38.03
N MET A 300 5.60 -0.58 -37.92
CA MET A 300 4.71 -0.16 -39.00
C MET A 300 4.72 1.37 -39.04
N ALA A 301 5.61 1.93 -39.86
CA ALA A 301 5.55 3.34 -40.23
C ALA A 301 4.29 3.56 -41.10
N TYR A 302 3.35 4.35 -40.59
CA TYR A 302 2.24 4.88 -41.37
C TYR A 302 2.77 5.81 -42.45
N SER A 303 2.78 5.36 -43.70
CA SER A 303 2.98 6.21 -44.87
C SER A 303 1.67 6.93 -45.18
N GLN A 304 1.56 8.20 -44.76
CA GLN A 304 0.56 9.12 -45.30
C GLN A 304 1.01 9.54 -46.70
N LYS A 305 0.39 8.96 -47.72
CA LYS A 305 0.48 9.38 -49.11
C LYS A 305 -0.26 10.73 -49.25
N ARG A 306 0.46 11.84 -49.19
CA ARG A 306 -0.03 13.16 -49.65
C ARG A 306 0.53 13.41 -51.05
N GLU A 307 -0.38 13.44 -52.02
CA GLU A 307 -0.13 13.98 -53.36
C GLU A 307 0.17 15.47 -53.25
N ARG A 308 1.36 15.87 -53.73
CA ARG A 308 1.59 17.21 -54.29
C ARG A 308 2.66 17.11 -55.37
N GLU A 309 2.25 17.42 -56.59
CA GLU A 309 3.12 17.80 -57.70
C GLU A 309 3.97 19.03 -57.32
N ARG A 310 5.27 18.98 -57.63
CA ARG A 310 5.95 19.96 -58.47
C ARG A 310 7.44 19.63 -58.68
N ASP A 311 7.88 19.94 -59.90
CA ASP A 311 9.20 19.82 -60.48
C ASP A 311 10.36 20.34 -59.61
N MET A 312 11.52 19.65 -59.66
CA MET A 312 12.74 20.15 -60.32
C MET A 312 13.97 19.28 -60.03
N GLN A 313 14.52 18.72 -61.11
CA GLN A 313 15.93 18.66 -61.51
C GLN A 313 17.06 18.39 -60.49
N SER A 314 17.81 17.34 -60.83
CA SER A 314 19.29 17.24 -60.90
C SER A 314 20.04 16.33 -59.92
N SER A 315 20.45 15.21 -60.51
CA SER A 315 21.83 14.71 -60.65
C SER A 315 22.54 13.94 -59.51
N PRO A 316 23.14 12.78 -59.87
CA PRO A 316 23.89 11.88 -58.98
C PRO A 316 25.40 12.15 -59.06
N LEU A 317 26.15 11.97 -57.96
CA LEU A 317 27.57 11.58 -57.92
C LEU A 317 28.13 11.67 -56.49
N ALA A 318 28.58 10.54 -55.93
CA ALA A 318 29.92 10.37 -55.37
C ALA A 318 30.05 8.99 -54.70
N LYS A 319 30.84 8.15 -55.34
CA LYS A 319 31.31 6.83 -54.88
C LYS A 319 32.53 7.00 -53.95
N ARG A 320 32.70 5.96 -53.11
CA ARG A 320 33.96 5.27 -52.73
C ARG A 320 34.92 5.89 -51.70
N SER A 321 35.19 5.07 -50.66
CA SER A 321 36.50 4.73 -50.06
C SER A 321 36.23 3.92 -48.76
N LEU A 322 36.08 2.59 -48.74
CA LEU A 322 37.04 1.47 -48.68
C LEU A 322 38.17 1.53 -47.64
N GLY A 323 38.09 0.57 -46.69
CA GLY A 323 39.21 -0.03 -45.94
C GLY A 323 38.76 -0.60 -44.59
N VAL A 324 39.12 -1.79 -44.09
CA VAL A 324 39.75 -3.02 -44.61
C VAL A 324 39.68 -4.07 -43.47
N ASN A 325 39.41 -5.33 -43.83
CA ASN A 325 39.73 -6.64 -43.20
C ASN A 325 39.34 -7.01 -41.74
N GLY A 326 38.84 -8.25 -41.61
CA GLY A 326 39.14 -9.11 -40.45
C GLY A 326 38.03 -10.09 -40.04
N ALA A 327 37.87 -11.20 -40.75
CA ALA A 327 37.07 -12.34 -40.30
C ALA A 327 37.94 -13.29 -39.45
N MET A 328 37.44 -13.71 -38.27
CA MET A 328 37.79 -14.96 -37.58
C MET A 328 36.59 -15.44 -36.74
N PRO A 329 36.29 -16.75 -36.68
CA PRO A 329 35.17 -17.32 -35.92
C PRO A 329 35.62 -17.79 -34.51
N ILE A 330 34.73 -17.74 -33.52
CA ILE A 330 34.95 -18.28 -32.17
C ILE A 330 33.80 -19.25 -31.82
N PRO A 331 34.10 -20.42 -31.22
CA PRO A 331 33.21 -21.58 -31.22
C PRO A 331 32.19 -21.59 -30.08
N SER A 332 31.06 -22.25 -30.37
CA SER A 332 30.03 -22.61 -29.41
C SER A 332 30.51 -23.71 -28.46
N SER A 333 30.52 -23.44 -27.16
CA SER A 333 30.43 -24.45 -26.13
C SER A 333 29.69 -23.90 -24.92
N SER A 334 28.46 -24.36 -24.71
CA SER A 334 27.88 -24.44 -23.36
C SER A 334 27.09 -25.73 -23.28
N MET A 335 27.41 -26.48 -22.25
CA MET A 335 26.99 -27.85 -22.02
C MET A 335 25.55 -27.90 -21.50
N ASN A 336 24.83 -28.90 -22.00
CA ASN A 336 23.52 -29.31 -21.52
C ASN A 336 23.61 -29.92 -20.10
N ALA A 337 22.62 -29.59 -19.25
CA ALA A 337 21.62 -30.52 -18.69
C ALA A 337 21.15 -30.10 -17.28
N PRO A 338 19.97 -30.55 -16.78
CA PRO A 338 18.78 -31.03 -17.49
C PRO A 338 17.50 -30.27 -17.10
N MET A 339 16.57 -30.13 -18.05
CA MET A 339 15.18 -29.83 -17.74
C MET A 339 14.48 -31.13 -17.35
N SER A 340 13.89 -31.18 -16.15
CA SER A 340 12.99 -32.25 -15.75
C SER A 340 11.64 -32.08 -16.46
N SER A 341 11.39 -32.94 -17.42
CA SER A 341 10.10 -33.14 -18.07
C SER A 341 9.26 -34.15 -17.29
N ILE A 342 8.07 -33.76 -16.80
CA ILE A 342 6.94 -34.70 -16.60
C ILE A 342 5.61 -33.94 -16.86
N PRO A 343 4.48 -34.61 -17.12
CA PRO A 343 3.85 -34.70 -18.43
C PRO A 343 2.54 -33.91 -18.52
N GLY A 344 2.12 -33.59 -19.75
CA GLY A 344 0.88 -32.87 -20.01
C GLY A 344 -0.36 -33.56 -19.44
N SER A 345 -1.10 -32.85 -18.60
CA SER A 345 -2.51 -33.11 -18.37
C SER A 345 -3.32 -32.37 -19.43
N SER A 346 -3.90 -33.14 -20.35
CA SER A 346 -4.88 -32.69 -21.33
C SER A 346 -6.13 -32.14 -20.63
N ILE A 347 -6.29 -30.82 -20.65
CA ILE A 347 -7.59 -30.15 -20.53
C ILE A 347 -7.79 -29.37 -21.85
N GLY A 348 -8.97 -29.56 -22.44
CA GLY A 348 -9.26 -29.39 -23.86
C GLY A 348 -8.85 -28.04 -24.44
N ASN A 349 -7.93 -28.10 -25.41
CA ASN A 349 -7.52 -26.97 -26.23
C ASN A 349 -8.61 -26.70 -27.28
N ARG A 350 -9.57 -25.82 -26.98
CA ARG A 350 -10.36 -25.16 -28.03
C ARG A 350 -9.51 -24.04 -28.62
N ILE A 351 -8.92 -24.30 -29.78
CA ILE A 351 -8.27 -23.31 -30.63
C ILE A 351 -9.34 -22.28 -31.04
N GLY A 352 -9.30 -21.07 -30.48
CA GLY A 352 -10.31 -20.06 -30.81
C GLY A 352 -10.38 -18.77 -30.00
N SER A 353 -9.31 -18.28 -29.36
CA SER A 353 -9.11 -16.85 -29.04
C SER A 353 -7.73 -16.69 -28.45
N ARG A 354 -6.95 -15.69 -28.87
CA ARG A 354 -5.74 -15.32 -28.13
C ARG A 354 -6.20 -14.60 -26.86
N ASP A 355 -6.33 -15.33 -25.77
CA ASP A 355 -6.60 -14.75 -24.46
C ASP A 355 -5.33 -14.01 -23.99
N TYR A 356 -5.24 -12.73 -24.34
CA TYR A 356 -4.31 -11.78 -23.73
C TYR A 356 -4.81 -11.39 -22.32
N SER A 357 -5.19 -12.37 -21.50
CA SER A 357 -5.46 -12.12 -20.09
C SER A 357 -4.12 -11.79 -19.42
N ILE A 358 -4.03 -10.58 -18.85
CA ILE A 358 -2.89 -10.18 -18.00
C ILE A 358 -2.82 -11.05 -16.73
N ILE A 359 -3.91 -11.72 -16.39
CA ILE A 359 -4.07 -12.53 -15.19
C ILE A 359 -3.93 -14.00 -15.58
N THR A 360 -2.88 -14.65 -15.09
CA THR A 360 -2.65 -16.07 -15.25
C THR A 360 -3.52 -16.88 -14.26
N PRO A 361 -4.04 -18.04 -14.67
CA PRO A 361 -4.80 -18.93 -13.78
C PRO A 361 -3.90 -19.68 -12.80
N ASP A 362 -2.57 -19.67 -12.97
CA ASP A 362 -1.63 -20.34 -12.07
C ASP A 362 -1.63 -19.70 -10.67
N PRO A 363 -2.14 -20.39 -9.62
CA PRO A 363 -2.22 -19.84 -8.27
C PRO A 363 -0.87 -19.50 -7.64
N MET A 364 0.22 -20.11 -8.12
CA MET A 364 1.57 -19.88 -7.61
C MET A 364 2.27 -18.68 -8.26
N SER A 365 1.70 -18.16 -9.33
CA SER A 365 2.27 -17.00 -10.01
C SER A 365 2.04 -15.71 -9.20
N LEU A 366 3.04 -14.84 -9.20
CA LEU A 366 2.94 -13.51 -8.60
C LEU A 366 1.75 -12.72 -9.14
N ASP A 367 1.49 -12.85 -10.44
CA ASP A 367 0.41 -12.14 -11.13
C ASP A 367 -0.99 -12.53 -10.65
N HIS A 368 -1.16 -13.79 -10.28
CA HIS A 368 -2.37 -14.30 -9.66
C HIS A 368 -2.44 -13.90 -8.18
N GLN A 369 -1.34 -13.99 -7.44
CA GLN A 369 -1.32 -13.69 -6.00
C GLN A 369 -1.50 -12.21 -5.67
N GLN A 370 -0.95 -11.31 -6.49
CA GLN A 370 -0.97 -9.89 -6.16
C GLN A 370 -2.36 -9.26 -6.23
N ARG A 371 -3.34 -9.86 -6.95
CA ARG A 371 -4.68 -9.29 -7.16
C ARG A 371 -5.46 -9.04 -5.86
N TRP A 372 -5.23 -9.86 -4.84
CA TRP A 372 -5.84 -9.74 -3.51
C TRP A 372 -5.23 -8.64 -2.66
N PHE A 373 -4.09 -8.09 -3.08
CA PHE A 373 -3.36 -7.06 -2.34
C PHE A 373 -3.33 -5.74 -3.08
N THR A 374 -3.47 -5.72 -4.40
CA THR A 374 -3.39 -4.48 -5.19
C THR A 374 -4.70 -3.69 -5.15
N GLY A 375 -5.84 -4.38 -5.15
CA GLY A 375 -7.17 -3.79 -5.39
C GLY A 375 -7.60 -3.83 -6.88
N TRP A 376 -6.80 -4.45 -7.75
CA TRP A 376 -7.10 -4.62 -9.17
C TRP A 376 -6.81 -6.05 -9.64
N GLY A 377 -7.66 -6.57 -10.53
CA GLY A 377 -7.45 -7.85 -11.21
C GLY A 377 -8.04 -9.06 -10.49
N ASP A 378 -8.91 -8.83 -9.49
CA ASP A 378 -9.67 -9.84 -8.76
C ASP A 378 -11.12 -9.98 -9.26
N ASP A 379 -11.47 -9.30 -10.35
CA ASP A 379 -12.77 -9.45 -11.01
C ASP A 379 -12.83 -10.82 -11.73
N PRO A 380 -13.80 -11.69 -11.41
CA PRO A 380 -13.96 -12.99 -12.05
C PRO A 380 -14.38 -12.88 -13.52
N HIS A 381 -15.05 -11.78 -13.90
CA HIS A 381 -15.56 -11.54 -15.24
C HIS A 381 -15.09 -10.17 -15.75
N PRO A 382 -13.78 -9.94 -15.88
CA PRO A 382 -13.26 -8.62 -16.18
C PRO A 382 -13.67 -8.20 -17.59
N SER A 383 -14.25 -7.01 -17.71
CA SER A 383 -14.46 -6.41 -19.03
C SER A 383 -13.14 -6.27 -19.80
N TYR A 384 -13.20 -6.26 -21.13
CA TYR A 384 -11.99 -6.12 -21.98
C TYR A 384 -11.12 -4.91 -21.60
N THR A 385 -11.76 -3.82 -21.19
CA THR A 385 -11.05 -2.61 -20.73
C THR A 385 -10.46 -2.80 -19.33
N SER A 386 -11.13 -3.51 -18.43
CA SER A 386 -10.65 -3.78 -17.07
C SER A 386 -9.48 -4.76 -17.07
N SER A 387 -9.50 -5.78 -17.93
CA SER A 387 -8.41 -6.76 -18.06
C SER A 387 -7.13 -6.15 -18.62
N LYS A 388 -7.22 -5.05 -19.38
CA LYS A 388 -6.06 -4.30 -19.88
C LYS A 388 -5.58 -3.19 -18.95
N ASN A 389 -6.43 -2.71 -18.05
CA ASN A 389 -6.15 -1.59 -17.14
C ASN A 389 -5.88 -2.09 -15.71
N VAL A 390 -5.15 -3.20 -15.57
CA VAL A 390 -4.74 -3.68 -14.24
C VAL A 390 -3.62 -2.80 -13.71
N LYS A 391 -3.77 -2.38 -12.46
CA LYS A 391 -2.84 -1.46 -11.80
C LYS A 391 -2.14 -2.14 -10.62
N THR A 392 -0.96 -1.64 -10.27
CA THR A 392 -0.22 -2.07 -9.07
C THR A 392 0.17 -0.83 -8.26
N PRO A 393 -0.10 -0.79 -6.94
CA PRO A 393 0.42 0.25 -6.05
C PRO A 393 1.95 0.31 -6.09
N SER A 394 2.49 1.52 -6.18
CA SER A 394 3.89 1.71 -6.60
C SER A 394 4.94 1.39 -5.53
N LEU A 395 4.49 1.23 -4.29
CA LEU A 395 5.35 0.81 -3.17
C LEU A 395 5.51 -0.71 -3.10
N GLY A 396 4.70 -1.46 -3.87
CA GLY A 396 4.82 -2.91 -4.01
C GLY A 396 4.38 -3.72 -2.79
N LEU A 397 4.59 -5.03 -2.87
CA LEU A 397 4.12 -5.99 -1.85
C LEU A 397 4.81 -5.85 -0.50
N ILE A 398 6.08 -5.43 -0.47
CA ILE A 398 6.80 -5.21 0.79
C ILE A 398 6.13 -4.13 1.62
N TRP A 399 5.66 -3.06 0.99
CA TRP A 399 4.91 -2.02 1.69
C TRP A 399 3.54 -2.51 2.15
N THR A 400 2.87 -3.37 1.37
CA THR A 400 1.60 -3.99 1.77
C THR A 400 1.70 -4.69 3.13
N THR A 401 2.84 -5.30 3.47
CA THR A 401 3.02 -5.97 4.76
C THR A 401 3.28 -5.01 5.93
N GLN A 402 3.46 -3.72 5.66
CA GLN A 402 3.72 -2.69 6.67
C GLN A 402 2.48 -1.92 7.11
N ILE A 403 1.38 -2.03 6.36
CA ILE A 403 0.14 -1.28 6.58
C ILE A 403 -0.97 -2.18 7.13
N ALA A 404 -1.92 -1.58 7.84
CA ALA A 404 -3.06 -2.31 8.41
C ALA A 404 -4.31 -2.23 7.54
N CYS A 405 -4.38 -1.22 6.67
CA CYS A 405 -5.50 -1.05 5.75
C CYS A 405 -5.00 -0.50 4.41
N ARG A 406 -5.59 -1.00 3.32
CA ARG A 406 -5.45 -0.46 1.97
C ARG A 406 -6.83 -0.17 1.39
N ILE A 407 -7.04 1.09 1.03
CA ILE A 407 -8.21 1.58 0.32
C ILE A 407 -7.79 1.89 -1.13
N ALA A 408 -8.38 1.21 -2.10
CA ALA A 408 -8.17 1.46 -3.52
C ALA A 408 -9.28 2.37 -4.05
N LEU A 409 -8.91 3.55 -4.52
CA LEU A 409 -9.80 4.46 -5.25
C LEU A 409 -9.72 4.14 -6.73
N ILE A 410 -10.78 3.51 -7.25
CA ILE A 410 -10.89 3.06 -8.63
C ILE A 410 -11.74 4.07 -9.39
N LYS A 411 -11.29 4.54 -10.56
CA LYS A 411 -12.15 5.32 -11.46
C LYS A 411 -12.36 4.56 -12.77
N LYS A 412 -13.57 4.64 -13.32
CA LYS A 412 -13.89 4.09 -14.65
C LYS A 412 -14.52 5.18 -15.52
N PRO A 413 -14.11 5.30 -16.80
CA PRO A 413 -14.73 6.21 -17.74
C PRO A 413 -16.13 5.72 -18.11
N VAL A 414 -17.09 6.62 -18.16
CA VAL A 414 -18.42 6.37 -18.74
C VAL A 414 -18.47 7.04 -20.10
N TYR A 415 -18.52 6.23 -21.15
CA TYR A 415 -18.68 6.70 -22.52
C TYR A 415 -20.16 6.80 -22.88
N GLY A 416 -20.51 7.71 -23.78
CA GLY A 416 -21.82 7.71 -24.40
C GLY A 416 -21.77 8.30 -25.81
N ARG A 417 -22.89 8.21 -26.51
CA ARG A 417 -23.01 8.75 -27.87
C ARG A 417 -22.98 10.29 -27.82
N ALA A 418 -22.21 10.88 -28.74
CA ALA A 418 -22.28 12.31 -29.01
C ALA A 418 -23.69 12.65 -29.51
N ARG A 419 -24.36 13.61 -28.87
CA ARG A 419 -25.67 14.09 -29.32
C ARG A 419 -25.43 15.20 -30.35
N ASN A 420 -24.98 14.82 -31.55
CA ASN A 420 -24.96 15.75 -32.67
C ASN A 420 -26.31 15.67 -33.38
N GLU A 421 -27.03 16.80 -33.45
CA GLU A 421 -28.34 16.92 -34.12
C GLU A 421 -28.24 16.80 -35.66
N ILE A 422 -27.04 16.52 -36.20
CA ILE A 422 -26.77 16.32 -37.62
C ILE A 422 -25.92 15.06 -37.72
N MET A 423 -26.55 13.89 -37.65
CA MET A 423 -25.93 12.62 -38.02
C MET A 423 -26.81 12.00 -39.10
N GLU A 424 -26.25 11.83 -40.31
CA GLU A 424 -26.90 11.07 -41.37
C GLU A 424 -27.10 9.62 -40.91
N GLU A 425 -28.22 9.01 -41.32
CA GLU A 425 -28.55 7.62 -40.98
C GLU A 425 -27.43 6.66 -41.45
N GLY A 426 -26.56 6.23 -40.53
CA GLY A 426 -25.58 5.17 -40.78
C GLY A 426 -24.21 5.36 -40.14
N GLU A 427 -23.83 6.55 -39.68
CA GLU A 427 -22.52 6.76 -39.04
C GLU A 427 -22.60 6.47 -37.53
N ARG A 428 -21.92 5.41 -37.05
CA ARG A 428 -21.71 5.20 -35.62
C ARG A 428 -20.73 6.26 -35.11
N GLY A 429 -21.25 7.31 -34.49
CA GLY A 429 -20.42 8.36 -33.88
C GLY A 429 -19.45 7.80 -32.85
N GLU A 430 -18.25 8.37 -32.77
CA GLU A 430 -17.23 7.94 -31.82
C GLU A 430 -17.73 8.08 -30.37
N PRO A 431 -17.43 7.10 -29.49
CA PRO A 431 -17.83 7.17 -28.09
C PRO A 431 -17.12 8.34 -27.39
N VAL A 432 -17.90 9.30 -26.89
CA VAL A 432 -17.38 10.47 -26.15
C VAL A 432 -17.42 10.18 -24.66
N LEU A 433 -16.34 10.50 -23.96
CA LEU A 433 -16.27 10.43 -22.51
C LEU A 433 -17.27 11.42 -21.89
N LYS A 434 -18.31 10.90 -21.22
CA LYS A 434 -19.33 11.73 -20.55
C LYS A 434 -18.93 12.13 -19.14
N ARG A 435 -18.51 11.15 -18.32
CA ARG A 435 -18.12 11.37 -16.92
C ARG A 435 -17.18 10.28 -16.41
N TRP A 436 -16.62 10.50 -15.22
CA TRP A 436 -15.85 9.51 -14.47
C TRP A 436 -16.65 9.05 -13.26
N ARG A 437 -16.93 7.75 -13.16
CA ARG A 437 -17.43 7.13 -11.93
C ARG A 437 -16.26 6.70 -11.07
N ARG A 438 -16.42 6.72 -9.74
CA ARG A 438 -15.37 6.41 -8.78
C ARG A 438 -15.89 5.51 -7.68
N TRP A 439 -15.05 4.58 -7.23
CA TRP A 439 -15.37 3.62 -6.17
C TRP A 439 -14.26 3.60 -5.13
N MET A 440 -14.67 3.52 -3.87
CA MET A 440 -13.83 3.20 -2.73
C MET A 440 -13.93 1.70 -2.48
N LYS A 441 -12.84 0.99 -2.79
CA LYS A 441 -12.70 -0.44 -2.54
C LYS A 441 -11.80 -0.66 -1.32
N ILE A 442 -12.28 -1.37 -0.32
CA ILE A 442 -11.45 -1.81 0.80
C ILE A 442 -10.77 -3.10 0.36
N VAL A 443 -9.46 -3.04 0.12
CA VAL A 443 -8.69 -4.21 -0.32
C VAL A 443 -8.45 -5.14 0.86
N PHE A 444 -8.07 -4.55 2.00
CA PHE A 444 -8.02 -5.20 3.30
C PHE A 444 -8.04 -4.12 4.39
N ALA A 445 -8.54 -4.47 5.56
CA ALA A 445 -8.47 -3.65 6.77
C ALA A 445 -8.42 -4.55 7.99
N GLY A 446 -7.58 -4.23 8.98
CA GLY A 446 -7.49 -5.02 10.22
C GLY A 446 -8.73 -4.96 11.11
N TRP A 447 -9.69 -4.06 10.84
CA TRP A 447 -10.86 -3.78 11.66
C TRP A 447 -12.19 -3.75 10.88
N ALA A 448 -12.14 -3.83 9.55
CA ALA A 448 -13.31 -3.74 8.69
C ALA A 448 -13.27 -4.85 7.65
N MET A 449 -14.45 -5.24 7.15
CA MET A 449 -14.57 -6.28 6.14
C MET A 449 -14.03 -5.78 4.79
N GLU A 450 -13.30 -6.63 4.06
CA GLU A 450 -12.91 -6.28 2.70
C GLU A 450 -14.12 -6.18 1.76
N SER A 451 -13.98 -5.36 0.72
CA SER A 451 -14.90 -5.39 -0.41
C SER A 451 -14.73 -6.70 -1.19
N GLY A 452 -15.81 -7.15 -1.81
CA GLY A 452 -15.80 -8.37 -2.61
C GLY A 452 -15.01 -8.24 -3.92
N GLU A 453 -15.05 -9.32 -4.70
CA GLU A 453 -14.40 -9.41 -5.99
C GLU A 453 -14.85 -8.29 -6.96
N GLY A 454 -13.91 -7.78 -7.76
CA GLY A 454 -14.19 -6.69 -8.70
C GLY A 454 -14.57 -5.40 -7.98
N LEU A 455 -15.81 -4.94 -8.15
CA LEU A 455 -16.35 -3.77 -7.43
C LEU A 455 -17.49 -4.13 -6.47
N SER A 456 -17.73 -5.42 -6.23
CA SER A 456 -18.78 -5.88 -5.32
C SER A 456 -18.54 -5.36 -3.91
N GLY A 457 -19.56 -4.78 -3.28
CA GLY A 457 -19.45 -4.18 -1.94
C GLY A 457 -18.53 -2.95 -1.86
N SER A 458 -18.05 -2.41 -2.99
CA SER A 458 -17.31 -1.15 -3.01
C SER A 458 -18.28 0.04 -3.00
N VAL A 459 -17.94 1.11 -2.29
CA VAL A 459 -18.79 2.30 -2.20
C VAL A 459 -18.54 3.20 -3.41
N GLU A 460 -19.53 3.39 -4.27
CA GLU A 460 -19.43 4.42 -5.32
C GLU A 460 -19.51 5.81 -4.70
N PHE A 461 -18.66 6.75 -5.14
CA PHE A 461 -18.66 8.11 -4.64
C PHE A 461 -18.47 9.14 -5.76
N GLU A 462 -18.92 10.37 -5.49
CA GLU A 462 -18.71 11.54 -6.33
C GLU A 462 -17.90 12.60 -5.60
N ILE A 463 -17.13 13.38 -6.38
CA ILE A 463 -16.34 14.49 -5.87
C ILE A 463 -17.05 15.77 -6.31
N MET A 464 -17.58 16.51 -5.33
CA MET A 464 -18.34 17.73 -5.53
C MET A 464 -17.60 18.93 -4.92
N GLY A 465 -18.11 20.15 -5.17
CA GLY A 465 -17.59 21.36 -4.54
C GLY A 465 -17.65 21.28 -3.00
N GLU A 466 -18.65 20.59 -2.47
CA GLU A 466 -18.96 20.41 -1.05
C GLU A 466 -18.10 19.33 -0.37
N GLY A 467 -17.55 18.37 -1.11
CA GLY A 467 -16.87 17.23 -0.50
C GLY A 467 -16.87 15.99 -1.37
N MET A 468 -16.53 14.87 -0.75
CA MET A 468 -16.70 13.53 -1.31
C MET A 468 -17.93 12.91 -0.65
N PHE A 469 -18.83 12.36 -1.46
CA PHE A 469 -20.07 11.75 -0.96
C PHE A 469 -20.36 10.47 -1.69
N ALA A 470 -20.90 9.48 -0.98
CA ALA A 470 -21.36 8.25 -1.57
C ALA A 470 -22.57 8.49 -2.48
N VAL A 471 -22.62 7.74 -3.58
CA VAL A 471 -23.75 7.75 -4.51
C VAL A 471 -24.85 6.90 -3.91
N LYS A 472 -25.93 7.55 -3.45
CA LYS A 472 -27.11 6.86 -2.95
C LYS A 472 -27.87 6.18 -4.10
N HIS A 473 -27.73 4.87 -4.19
CA HIS A 473 -28.57 4.07 -5.07
C HIS A 473 -29.91 3.89 -4.36
N GLY A 474 -31.00 4.40 -4.94
CA GLY A 474 -32.33 4.15 -4.40
C GLY A 474 -32.54 2.64 -4.28
N ARG A 475 -33.01 2.15 -3.12
CA ARG A 475 -33.36 0.72 -2.96
C ARG A 475 -34.39 0.37 -4.04
N GLY A 476 -33.97 -0.37 -5.08
CA GLY A 476 -34.87 -0.83 -6.14
C GLY A 476 -34.39 -0.68 -7.59
N VAL A 477 -33.09 -0.50 -7.86
CA VAL A 477 -32.56 -0.73 -9.21
C VAL A 477 -31.56 -1.86 -9.12
N ASP A 478 -32.01 -3.05 -9.51
CA ASP A 478 -31.16 -4.22 -9.72
C ASP A 478 -30.04 -3.88 -10.71
N ASP A 479 -28.86 -4.42 -10.44
CA ASP A 479 -27.58 -4.22 -11.16
C ASP A 479 -27.54 -4.87 -12.56
N ASP A 480 -28.69 -4.95 -13.24
CA ASP A 480 -28.84 -5.46 -14.60
C ASP A 480 -29.31 -4.33 -15.53
N GLY A 481 -28.47 -3.31 -15.63
CA GLY A 481 -28.60 -2.23 -16.60
C GLY A 481 -27.56 -2.36 -17.70
N GLU A 482 -27.53 -3.50 -18.40
CA GLU A 482 -27.01 -3.50 -19.78
C GLU A 482 -27.86 -2.53 -20.58
N ASP A 483 -27.37 -1.31 -20.80
CA ASP A 483 -27.80 -0.49 -21.92
C ASP A 483 -27.37 -1.24 -23.20
N VAL A 484 -28.21 -2.19 -23.62
CA VAL A 484 -28.17 -2.79 -24.94
C VAL A 484 -28.41 -1.66 -25.93
N LEU A 485 -27.37 -1.32 -26.68
CA LEU A 485 -27.43 -0.50 -27.88
C LEU A 485 -26.59 -1.08 -29.01
#